data_AF-A0A6P0YDL2-F1
#
_entry.id   AF-A0A6P0YDL2-F1
#
_cell.length_a   1.000
_cell.length_b   1.000
_cell.length_c   1.000
_cell.angle_alpha   90.00
_cell.angle_beta   90.00
_cell.angle_gamma   90.00
#
_symmetry.space_group_name_H-M   'P 1'
#
loop_
_entity.id
_entity.type
_entity.pdbx_description
1 polymer ?
#
loop_
_entity_poly.entity_id
_entity_poly.type
_entity_poly.pdbx_seq_one_letter_code
_entity_poly.pdbx_strand_id
1 'polypeptide(L)' 'LVFNSNLQEFAQRVSIICGLETGGKISPEEAYEQIKELWKQLKNSKKNLGIGTDPENNSDRKNI' A
#
# COMPACT_ATOMS: atom_id res chain seq x y z
N LEU A 1 -7.31 1.26 -15.72
CA LEU A 1 -8.25 0.46 -14.89
C LEU A 1 -7.52 -0.35 -13.81
N VAL A 2 -6.47 -1.11 -14.14
CA VAL A 2 -5.73 -1.98 -13.19
C VAL A 2 -5.28 -1.28 -11.89
N PHE A 3 -4.61 -0.12 -11.98
CA PHE A 3 -4.15 0.59 -10.77
C PHE A 3 -5.30 1.08 -9.89
N ASN A 4 -6.41 1.52 -10.50
CA ASN A 4 -7.59 1.93 -9.74
C ASN A 4 -8.19 0.75 -8.96
N SER A 5 -8.24 -0.44 -9.57
CA SER A 5 -8.67 -1.66 -8.88
C SER A 5 -7.73 -2.01 -7.71
N ASN A 6 -6.42 -1.91 -7.90
CA ASN A 6 -5.45 -2.14 -6.82
C ASN A 6 -5.57 -1.13 -5.68
N LEU A 7 -5.86 0.14 -6.01
CA LEU A 7 -6.12 1.19 -5.01
C LEU A 7 -7.43 0.95 -4.25
N GLN A 8 -8.48 0.51 -4.94
CA GLN A 8 -9.75 0.13 -4.32
C GLN A 8 -9.58 -1.06 -3.38
N GLU A 9 -8.85 -2.10 -3.81
CA GLU A 9 -8.54 -3.26 -2.98
C GLU A 9 -7.72 -2.87 -1.74
N PHE A 10 -6.72 -2.00 -1.90
CA PHE A 10 -5.97 -1.43 -0.77
C PHE A 10 -6.90 -0.76 0.24
N ALA A 11 -7.79 0.13 -0.22
CA ALA A 11 -8.73 0.83 0.66
C ALA A 11 -9.68 -0.14 1.40
N GLN A 12 -10.20 -1.15 0.71
CA GLN A 12 -11.06 -2.17 1.31
C GLN A 12 -10.31 -2.97 2.39
N ARG A 13 -9.10 -3.45 2.10
CA ARG A 13 -8.29 -4.22 3.05
C ARG A 13 -7.91 -3.39 4.28
N VAL A 14 -7.53 -2.11 4.10
CA VAL A 14 -7.28 -1.19 5.23
C VAL A 14 -8.52 -1.06 6.11
N SER A 15 -9.71 -0.87 5.52
CA SER A 15 -10.95 -0.78 6.28
C SER A 15 -11.24 -2.04 7.09
N ILE A 16 -10.96 -3.22 6.55
CA ILE A 16 -11.12 -4.50 7.25
C ILE A 16 -10.13 -4.58 8.43
N ILE A 17 -8.86 -4.25 8.21
CA ILE A 17 -7.83 -4.28 9.25
C ILE A 17 -8.18 -3.34 10.40
N CYS A 18 -8.61 -2.10 10.11
CA CYS A 18 -9.08 -1.19 11.16
C CYS A 18 -10.30 -1.73 11.89
N GLY A 19 -11.24 -2.38 11.19
CA GLY A 19 -12.37 -3.05 11.82
C GLY A 19 -11.96 -4.18 12.78
N LEU A 20 -10.92 -4.95 12.42
CA LEU A 20 -10.37 -6.00 13.28
C LEU A 20 -9.68 -5.42 14.52
N GLU A 21 -8.90 -4.36 14.36
CA GLU A 21 -8.22 -3.66 15.45
C GLU A 21 -9.22 -3.04 16.42
N THR A 22 -10.18 -2.26 15.91
CA THR A 22 -11.20 -1.61 16.74
C THR A 22 -12.12 -2.64 17.41
N GLY A 23 -12.29 -3.82 16.80
CA GLY A 23 -12.98 -4.97 17.38
C GLY A 23 -12.14 -5.78 18.38
N GLY A 24 -10.89 -5.38 18.66
CA GLY A 24 -9.98 -6.04 19.59
C GLY A 24 -9.48 -7.41 19.13
N LYS A 25 -9.54 -7.72 17.83
CA LYS A 25 -9.13 -9.02 17.27
C LYS A 25 -7.63 -9.09 16.98
N ILE A 26 -7.03 -7.95 16.68
CA ILE A 26 -5.59 -7.79 16.44
C ILE A 26 -5.11 -6.55 17.20
N SER A 27 -3.82 -6.47 17.52
CA SER A 27 -3.27 -5.29 18.19
C SER A 27 -3.09 -4.12 17.21
N PRO A 28 -2.98 -2.88 17.71
CA PRO A 28 -2.63 -1.72 16.88
C PRO A 28 -1.32 -1.90 16.10
N GLU A 29 -0.31 -2.54 16.72
CA GLU A 29 0.98 -2.83 16.09
C GLU A 29 0.83 -3.84 14.95
N GLU A 30 0.03 -4.89 15.15
CA GLU A 30 -0.25 -5.88 14.10
C GLU A 30 -1.01 -5.26 12.93
N ALA A 31 -2.02 -4.42 13.22
CA ALA A 31 -2.75 -3.67 12.21
C ALA A 31 -1.82 -2.76 11.39
N TYR A 32 -0.91 -2.05 12.07
CA TYR A 32 0.08 -1.19 11.42
C TYR A 32 0.99 -1.95 10.46
N GLU A 33 1.59 -3.07 10.89
CA GLU A 33 2.49 -3.84 10.03
C GLU A 33 1.75 -4.43 8.82
N GLN A 34 0.50 -4.88 8.97
CA GLN A 34 -0.31 -5.33 7.84
C GLN A 34 -0.60 -4.19 6.84
N ILE A 35 -0.99 -3.00 7.32
CA ILE A 35 -1.26 -1.83 6.45
C ILE A 35 0.02 -1.38 5.73
N LYS A 36 1.16 -1.42 6.40
CA LYS A 36 2.46 -1.08 5.82
C LYS A 36 2.86 -2.03 4.69
N GLU A 37 2.59 -3.33 4.82
CA GLU A 37 2.81 -4.30 3.73
C GLU A 37 1.86 -4.04 2.56
N LEU A 38 0.57 -3.75 2.80
CA LEU A 38 -0.36 -3.35 1.74
C LEU A 38 0.10 -2.09 1.01
N TRP A 39 0.65 -1.11 1.73
CA TRP A 39 1.21 0.10 1.15
C TRP A 39 2.41 -0.18 0.24
N LYS A 40 3.33 -1.06 0.66
CA LYS A 40 4.46 -1.50 -0.18
C LYS A 40 3.97 -2.17 -1.46
N GLN A 41 2.96 -3.03 -1.37
CA GLN A 41 2.35 -3.69 -2.54
C GLN A 41 1.72 -2.68 -3.51
N LEU A 42 0.94 -1.71 -2.99
CA LEU A 42 0.33 -0.66 -3.79
C LEU A 42 1.39 0.21 -4.50
N LYS A 43 2.46 0.60 -3.79
CA LYS A 43 3.59 1.33 -4.37
C LYS A 43 4.28 0.54 -5.49
N ASN A 44 4.52 -0.75 -5.27
CA ASN A 44 5.14 -1.61 -6.28
C ASN A 44 4.24 -1.76 -7.52
N SER A 45 2.94 -1.94 -7.31
CA SER A 45 1.95 -1.99 -8.39
C SER A 45 1.93 -0.70 -9.22
N LYS A 46 1.95 0.48 -8.57
CA LYS A 46 2.05 1.78 -9.24
C LYS A 46 3.30 1.87 -10.13
N LYS A 47 4.45 1.46 -9.59
CA LYS A 47 5.73 1.46 -10.31
C LYS A 47 5.71 0.51 -11.52
N ASN A 48 5.22 -0.71 -11.34
CA ASN A 48 5.18 -1.71 -12.40
C ASN A 48 4.22 -1.33 -13.54
N LEU A 49 3.21 -0.53 -13.24
CA LEU A 49 2.28 0.04 -14.22
C LEU A 49 2.82 1.33 -14.88
N GLY A 50 4.03 1.79 -14.53
CA GLY A 50 4.63 3.01 -15.09
C GLY A 50 3.87 4.29 -14.73
N ILE A 51 3.07 4.27 -13.66
CA ILE A 51 2.22 5.41 -13.31
C ILE A 51 3.04 6.44 -12.54
N GLY A 52 3.18 7.63 -13.12
CA GLY A 52 3.96 8.72 -12.52
C GLY A 52 5.47 8.51 -12.59
N THR A 53 5.94 7.56 -13.40
CA THR A 53 7.35 7.49 -13.81
C THR A 53 7.50 8.39 -15.02
N ASP A 54 7.89 9.64 -14.78
CA ASP A 54 8.51 10.46 -15.82
C ASP A 54 9.91 9.88 -16.09
N PRO A 55 10.30 9.64 -17.35
CA PRO A 55 11.60 9.04 -17.67
C PRO A 55 12.80 9.86 -17.16
N GLU A 56 12.61 11.13 -16.79
CA GLU A 56 13.69 12.04 -16.36
C GLU A 56 13.93 12.15 -14.85
N ASN A 57 13.14 11.48 -13.98
CA ASN A 57 13.25 11.70 -12.52
C ASN A 57 13.39 10.41 -11.70
N ASN A 58 14.41 9.61 -12.01
CA ASN A 58 14.81 8.46 -11.19
C ASN A 58 15.94 8.83 -10.22
N SER A 59 15.61 9.53 -9.13
CA SER A 59 16.56 9.87 -8.06
C SER A 59 16.40 9.06 -6.76
N ASP A 60 15.32 8.28 -6.59
CA ASP A 60 15.01 7.62 -5.30
C ASP A 60 15.50 6.17 -5.17
N ARG A 61 16.69 5.85 -5.71
CA ARG A 61 17.31 4.52 -5.56
C ARG A 61 18.82 4.58 -5.29
N LYS A 62 19.30 5.59 -4.58
CA LYS A 62 20.64 5.54 -3.97
C LYS A 62 20.63 6.22 -2.60
N ASN A 63 20.45 5.44 -1.54
CA ASN A 63 21.32 5.41 -0.36
C ASN A 63 20.60 4.84 0.88
N ILE A 64 21.23 3.77 1.40
CA ILE A 64 21.29 3.28 2.79
C ILE A 64 20.07 2.54 3.31
#